data_AF-A0A7C0Z4P5-F1
#
_entry.id   AF-A0A7C0Z4P5-F1
#
_cell.length_a   1.000
_cell.length_b   1.000
_cell.length_c   1.000
_cell.angle_alpha   90.00
_cell.angle_beta   90.00
_cell.angle_gamma   90.00
#
_symmetry.space_group_name_H-M   'P 1'
#
loop_
_entity.id
_entity.type
_entity.pdbx_description
1 polymer ?
#
loop_
_entity_poly.entity_id
_entity_poly.type
_entity_poly.pdbx_seq_one_letter_code
_entity_poly.pdbx_strand_id
1 'polypeptide(L)'
;VAIGEEETAGELHDRLAAIGAKLVLETCELIEKGEVIRKKQVGEISTAPKIDRKLACIDWNRSSQEIVNLIRGLSPFPGAYTFWRDQMLKIYRARVFTGKGCGQKAPGTIVRANPKDGFVIRAGQGCVRVLEVQLQNHRRLPVKEFLHGAHINPGEKLTSEAQQPN
;
A
#
# COMPACT_ATOMS: atom_id res chain seq x y z
N VAL A 1 11.27 15.82 4.90
CA VAL A 1 11.17 15.76 3.42
C VAL A 1 9.71 15.65 3.02
N ALA A 2 9.28 16.21 1.89
CA ALA A 2 7.94 15.95 1.36
C ALA A 2 7.81 14.46 0.97
N ILE A 3 6.63 13.87 1.15
CA ILE A 3 6.32 12.50 0.73
C ILE A 3 5.39 12.59 -0.48
N GLY A 4 5.75 11.93 -1.58
CA GLY A 4 4.93 11.92 -2.79
C GLY A 4 3.59 11.20 -2.59
N GLU A 5 2.57 11.58 -3.38
CA GLU A 5 1.23 10.97 -3.28
C GLU A 5 1.24 9.46 -3.59
N GLU A 6 2.06 9.04 -4.56
CA GLU A 6 2.23 7.64 -4.95
C GLU A 6 3.57 7.04 -4.49
N GLU A 7 4.35 7.77 -3.68
CA GLU A 7 5.63 7.30 -3.14
C GLU A 7 5.37 6.17 -2.14
N THR A 8 6.03 5.04 -2.37
CA THR A 8 6.03 3.85 -1.52
C THR A 8 7.05 3.96 -0.40
N ALA A 9 6.90 3.16 0.65
CA ALA A 9 7.85 3.10 1.74
C ALA A 9 9.26 2.69 1.27
N GLY A 10 9.37 1.81 0.27
CA GLY A 10 10.66 1.46 -0.35
C GLY A 10 11.32 2.64 -1.06
N GLU A 11 10.58 3.37 -1.90
CA GLU A 11 11.12 4.55 -2.59
C GLU A 11 11.52 5.66 -1.61
N LEU A 12 10.69 5.89 -0.59
CA LEU A 12 10.99 6.82 0.49
C LEU A 12 12.23 6.38 1.28
N HIS A 13 12.37 5.08 1.56
CA HIS A 13 13.52 4.51 2.24
C HIS A 13 14.81 4.77 1.48
N ASP A 14 14.86 4.44 0.19
CA ASP A 14 16.06 4.63 -0.64
C ASP A 14 16.50 6.09 -0.68
N ARG A 15 15.52 7.00 -0.80
CA ARG A 15 15.77 8.44 -0.78
C ARG A 15 16.26 8.93 0.57
N LEU A 16 15.66 8.46 1.67
CA LEU A 16 16.09 8.80 3.03
C LEU A 16 17.44 8.20 3.37
N ALA A 17 17.80 7.02 2.85
CA ALA A 17 19.09 6.40 3.05
C ALA A 17 20.21 7.26 2.46
N ALA A 18 20.04 7.78 1.24
CA ALA A 18 21.01 8.67 0.62
C ALA A 18 21.18 10.00 1.38
N ILE A 19 20.09 10.57 1.89
CA ILE A 19 20.12 11.79 2.72
C ILE A 19 20.79 11.51 4.07
N GLY A 20 20.41 10.41 4.71
CA GLY A 20 20.92 9.99 6.01
C GLY A 20 22.41 9.71 5.99
N ALA A 21 22.93 9.08 4.93
CA ALA A 21 24.36 8.82 4.78
C ALA A 21 25.19 10.12 4.81
N LYS A 22 24.75 11.15 4.09
CA LYS A 22 25.40 12.47 4.10
C LYS A 22 25.33 13.12 5.48
N LEU A 23 24.13 13.11 6.08
CA LEU A 23 23.90 13.70 7.40
C LEU A 23 24.75 13.03 8.49
N VAL A 24 24.93 11.71 8.43
CA VAL A 24 25.77 10.97 9.39
C VAL A 24 27.23 11.43 9.28
N LEU A 25 27.78 11.55 8.07
CA LEU A 25 29.15 12.02 7.88
C LEU A 25 29.33 13.46 8.41
N GLU A 26 28.45 14.38 8.01
CA GLU A 26 28.46 15.77 8.50
C GLU A 26 28.37 15.82 10.03
N THR A 27 27.52 14.98 10.62
CA THR A 27 27.37 14.92 12.07
C THR A 27 28.63 14.39 12.75
N CYS A 28 29.28 13.36 12.20
CA CYS A 28 30.53 12.83 12.73
C CYS A 28 31.65 13.88 12.72
N GLU A 29 31.77 14.66 11.64
CA GLU A 29 32.75 15.75 11.56
C GLU A 29 32.49 16.84 12.61
N LEU A 30 31.22 17.22 12.83
CA LEU A 30 30.87 18.17 13.88
C LEU A 30 31.17 17.62 15.28
N ILE A 31 30.98 16.31 15.50
CA ILE A 31 31.32 15.65 16.77
C ILE A 31 32.83 15.74 17.01
N GLU A 32 33.62 15.41 16.00
CA GLU A 32 35.09 15.42 16.07
C GLU A 32 35.63 16.83 16.38
N LYS A 33 35.04 17.86 15.77
CA LYS A 33 35.40 19.27 16.01
C LYS A 33 34.85 19.83 17.34
N GLY A 34 33.96 19.11 18.02
CA GLY A 34 33.29 19.61 19.22
C GLY A 34 32.22 20.67 18.95
N GLU A 35 31.69 20.75 17.73
CA GLU A 35 30.78 21.81 17.25
C GLU A 35 29.29 21.40 17.26
N VAL A 36 28.95 20.19 17.72
CA VAL A 36 27.55 19.71 17.72
C VAL A 36 26.66 20.50 18.67
N ILE A 37 25.59 21.07 18.12
CA ILE A 37 24.50 21.68 18.89
C ILE A 37 23.40 20.64 19.14
N ARG A 38 23.31 20.14 20.38
CA ARG A 38 22.26 19.20 20.78
C ARG A 38 20.95 19.94 21.09
N LYS A 39 19.83 19.40 20.63
CA LYS A 39 18.49 19.94 20.90
C LYS A 39 17.65 18.90 21.65
N LYS A 40 17.01 19.31 22.75
CA LYS A 40 16.07 18.45 23.49
C LYS A 40 14.82 18.22 22.63
N GLN A 41 14.30 16.99 22.60
CA GLN A 41 13.02 16.70 21.96
C GLN A 41 11.88 17.42 22.68
N VAL A 42 10.96 18.01 21.91
CA VAL A 42 9.80 18.77 22.41
C VAL A 42 8.53 18.29 21.71
N GLY A 43 7.38 18.41 22.39
CA GLY A 43 6.07 18.01 21.86
C GLY A 43 5.57 16.66 22.38
N GLU A 44 4.42 16.23 21.86
CA GLU A 44 3.82 14.95 22.21
C GLU A 44 4.58 13.79 21.58
N ILE A 45 4.76 12.73 22.37
CA ILE A 45 5.44 11.53 21.90
C ILE A 45 4.49 10.76 20.97
N SER A 46 4.92 10.55 19.72
CA SER A 46 4.28 9.62 18.80
C SER A 46 5.17 8.40 18.60
N THR A 47 4.57 7.20 18.64
CA THR A 47 5.30 5.95 18.45
C THR A 47 4.88 5.30 17.14
N ALA A 48 5.83 4.65 16.45
CA ALA A 48 5.56 3.83 15.29
C ALA A 48 5.38 2.37 15.73
N PRO A 49 4.17 1.79 15.63
CA PRO A 49 3.95 0.41 16.04
C PRO A 49 4.69 -0.57 15.12
N LYS A 50 4.99 -1.76 15.64
CA LYS A 50 5.53 -2.85 14.82
C LYS A 50 4.51 -3.26 13.77
N ILE A 51 4.99 -3.49 12.55
CA ILE A 51 4.18 -4.05 11.48
C ILE A 51 3.98 -5.54 11.78
N ASP A 52 2.72 -5.97 11.89
CA ASP A 52 2.36 -7.38 12.01
C ASP A 52 1.52 -7.84 10.81
N ARG A 53 1.21 -9.14 10.79
CA ARG A 53 0.42 -9.74 9.71
C ARG A 53 -1.01 -9.20 9.66
N LYS A 54 -1.61 -8.86 10.81
CA LYS A 54 -2.99 -8.36 10.88
C LYS A 54 -3.08 -6.96 10.26
N LEU A 55 -2.11 -6.10 10.56
CA LEU A 55 -1.99 -4.76 10.00
C LEU A 55 -1.83 -4.79 8.47
N ALA A 56 -1.12 -5.79 7.94
CA ALA A 56 -0.94 -5.94 6.50
C ALA A 56 -2.19 -6.42 5.74
N CYS A 57 -3.23 -6.89 6.45
CA CYS A 57 -4.49 -7.27 5.82
C CYS A 57 -5.33 -6.02 5.49
N ILE A 58 -5.80 -5.92 4.26
CA ILE A 58 -6.60 -4.78 3.79
C ILE A 58 -8.02 -4.90 4.36
N ASP A 59 -8.36 -3.98 5.25
CA ASP A 59 -9.75 -3.73 5.65
C ASP A 59 -10.44 -2.83 4.62
N TRP A 60 -11.25 -3.44 3.75
CA TRP A 60 -11.96 -2.74 2.70
C TRP A 60 -13.03 -1.77 3.24
N ASN A 61 -13.44 -1.86 4.50
CA ASN A 61 -14.39 -0.92 5.10
C ASN A 61 -13.79 0.47 5.35
N ARG A 62 -12.47 0.60 5.27
CA ARG A 62 -11.76 1.88 5.36
C ARG A 62 -12.00 2.76 4.14
N SER A 63 -11.62 4.03 4.24
CA SER A 63 -11.62 4.92 3.07
C SER A 63 -10.57 4.48 2.04
N SER A 64 -10.82 4.79 0.77
CA SER A 64 -9.86 4.53 -0.31
C SER A 64 -8.50 5.18 -0.07
N GLN A 65 -8.46 6.35 0.60
CA GLN A 65 -7.21 7.01 0.96
C GLN A 65 -6.43 6.24 2.03
N GLU A 66 -7.09 5.77 3.09
CA GLU A 66 -6.48 4.91 4.11
C GLU A 66 -5.92 3.63 3.50
N ILE A 67 -6.68 2.98 2.61
CA ILE A 67 -6.24 1.75 1.94
C ILE A 67 -5.03 2.00 1.03
N VAL A 68 -5.04 3.09 0.26
CA VAL A 68 -3.89 3.47 -0.59
C VAL A 68 -2.66 3.78 0.27
N ASN A 69 -2.83 4.47 1.41
CA ASN A 69 -1.75 4.74 2.36
C ASN A 69 -1.20 3.44 2.96
N LEU A 70 -2.06 2.48 3.30
CA LEU A 70 -1.63 1.16 3.77
C LEU A 70 -0.81 0.42 2.70
N ILE A 71 -1.32 0.38 1.45
CA ILE A 71 -0.66 -0.28 0.33
C ILE A 71 0.73 0.31 0.10
N ARG A 72 0.85 1.64 -0.03
CA ARG A 72 2.15 2.28 -0.28
C ARG A 72 3.08 2.22 0.94
N GLY A 73 2.54 2.27 2.15
CA GLY A 73 3.28 2.18 3.40
C GLY A 73 3.87 0.79 3.69
N LEU A 74 3.31 -0.27 3.10
CA LEU A 74 3.79 -1.65 3.23
C LEU A 74 4.48 -2.17 1.97
N SER A 75 4.68 -1.34 0.95
CA SER A 75 5.35 -1.71 -0.30
C SER A 75 6.83 -1.33 -0.26
N PRO A 76 7.77 -2.22 -0.65
CA PRO A 76 7.57 -3.55 -1.22
C PRO A 76 7.47 -4.69 -0.19
N PHE A 77 7.70 -4.43 1.09
CA PHE A 77 7.65 -5.45 2.14
C PHE A 77 6.98 -4.89 3.41
N PRO A 78 6.08 -5.65 4.07
CA PRO A 78 5.65 -7.03 3.76
C PRO A 78 4.66 -7.18 2.59
N GLY A 79 4.14 -6.06 2.09
CA GLY A 79 3.05 -5.96 1.11
C GLY A 79 1.68 -6.06 1.77
N ALA A 80 0.80 -5.11 1.48
CA ALA A 80 -0.60 -5.19 1.88
C ALA A 80 -1.30 -6.33 1.11
N TYR A 81 -2.20 -7.06 1.74
CA TYR A 81 -2.84 -8.22 1.12
C TYR A 81 -4.34 -8.32 1.41
N THR A 82 -5.04 -9.04 0.53
CA THR A 82 -6.44 -9.42 0.66
C THR A 82 -6.60 -10.84 0.11
N PHE A 83 -7.81 -11.39 0.14
CA PHE A 83 -8.11 -12.70 -0.42
C PHE A 83 -9.05 -12.58 -1.62
N TRP A 84 -8.73 -13.33 -2.67
CA TRP A 84 -9.56 -13.51 -3.85
C TRP A 84 -9.66 -15.01 -4.12
N ARG A 85 -10.88 -15.58 -4.06
CA ARG A 85 -11.12 -17.03 -4.22
C ARG A 85 -10.17 -17.88 -3.36
N ASP A 86 -10.06 -17.50 -2.08
CA ASP A 86 -9.21 -18.13 -1.05
C ASP A 86 -7.70 -18.07 -1.30
N GLN A 87 -7.28 -17.40 -2.37
CA GLN A 87 -5.89 -17.14 -2.65
C GLN A 87 -5.49 -15.75 -2.13
N MET A 88 -4.33 -15.68 -1.50
CA MET A 88 -3.77 -14.41 -1.07
C MET A 88 -3.40 -13.56 -2.30
N LEU A 89 -3.93 -12.36 -2.38
CA LEU A 89 -3.61 -11.36 -3.37
C LEU A 89 -2.92 -10.17 -2.68
N LYS A 90 -1.61 -10.01 -2.91
CA LYS A 90 -0.88 -8.83 -2.46
C LYS A 90 -1.06 -7.69 -3.43
N ILE A 91 -1.15 -6.47 -2.90
CA ILE A 91 -1.26 -5.24 -3.68
C ILE A 91 -0.08 -4.35 -3.32
N TYR A 92 0.68 -3.95 -4.33
CA TYR A 92 1.95 -3.23 -4.15
C TYR A 92 1.88 -1.77 -4.58
N ARG A 93 1.01 -1.45 -5.53
CA ARG A 93 0.75 -0.09 -5.97
C ARG A 93 -0.74 0.08 -6.23
N ALA A 94 -1.28 1.18 -5.73
CA ALA A 94 -2.65 1.59 -5.93
C ALA A 94 -2.75 3.11 -5.81
N ARG A 95 -3.85 3.66 -6.30
CA ARG A 95 -4.21 5.07 -6.15
C ARG A 95 -5.70 5.24 -5.90
N VAL A 96 -6.09 6.38 -5.36
CA VAL A 96 -7.51 6.72 -5.22
C VAL A 96 -8.13 6.85 -6.61
N PHE A 97 -9.27 6.19 -6.81
CA PHE A 97 -9.99 6.28 -8.08
C PHE A 97 -10.93 7.50 -8.07
N THR A 98 -10.66 8.46 -8.94
CA THR A 98 -11.43 9.71 -9.10
C THR A 98 -12.44 9.66 -10.23
N GLY A 99 -12.54 8.54 -10.95
CA GLY A 99 -13.50 8.37 -12.05
C GLY A 99 -14.93 8.14 -11.58
N LYS A 100 -15.90 8.27 -12.50
CA LYS A 100 -17.31 7.94 -12.25
C LYS A 100 -17.50 6.43 -12.05
N GLY A 101 -18.58 6.03 -11.39
CA GLY A 101 -19.01 4.64 -11.37
C GLY A 101 -18.43 3.78 -10.24
N CYS A 102 -18.11 4.36 -9.09
CA CYS A 102 -17.91 3.59 -7.85
C CYS A 102 -19.16 2.85 -7.40
N GLY A 103 -20.34 3.40 -7.72
CA GLY A 103 -21.65 2.86 -7.33
C GLY A 103 -21.84 2.77 -5.82
N GLN A 104 -23.03 2.34 -5.41
CA GLN A 104 -23.30 1.89 -4.05
C GLN A 104 -23.13 0.37 -4.01
N LYS A 105 -21.87 -0.09 -3.95
CA LYS A 105 -21.55 -1.51 -3.76
C LYS A 105 -21.02 -1.73 -2.35
N ALA A 106 -21.09 -2.96 -1.87
CA ALA A 106 -20.47 -3.34 -0.61
C ALA A 106 -18.94 -3.17 -0.69
N PRO A 107 -18.26 -2.79 0.41
CA PRO A 107 -16.81 -2.77 0.48
C PRO A 107 -16.19 -4.11 0.06
N GLY A 108 -15.03 -4.05 -0.61
CA GLY A 108 -14.33 -5.21 -1.16
C GLY A 108 -14.89 -5.70 -2.51
N THR A 109 -16.01 -5.14 -2.99
CA THR A 109 -16.57 -5.55 -4.28
C THR A 109 -15.74 -4.99 -5.44
N ILE A 110 -15.39 -5.85 -6.39
CA ILE A 110 -14.72 -5.49 -7.63
C ILE A 110 -15.73 -4.75 -8.51
N VAL A 111 -15.44 -3.48 -8.79
CA VAL A 111 -16.28 -2.59 -9.58
C VAL A 111 -15.94 -2.73 -11.06
N ARG A 112 -14.64 -2.83 -11.38
CA ARG A 112 -14.11 -2.97 -12.73
C ARG A 112 -12.94 -3.94 -12.72
N ALA A 113 -12.89 -4.82 -13.71
CA ALA A 113 -11.81 -5.79 -13.88
C ALA A 113 -11.60 -6.08 -15.38
N ASN A 114 -11.08 -5.09 -16.11
CA ASN A 114 -10.63 -5.33 -17.48
C ASN A 114 -9.41 -4.45 -17.81
N PRO A 115 -8.56 -4.83 -18.79
CA PRO A 115 -7.34 -4.08 -19.09
C PRO A 115 -7.55 -2.62 -19.52
N LYS A 116 -8.73 -2.28 -20.07
CA LYS A 116 -9.07 -0.93 -20.54
C LYS A 116 -9.50 -0.02 -19.36
N ASP A 117 -10.41 -0.51 -18.54
CA ASP A 117 -11.00 0.21 -17.40
C ASP A 117 -10.18 0.10 -16.11
N GLY A 118 -9.24 -0.85 -16.07
CA GLY A 118 -8.40 -1.17 -14.93
C GLY A 118 -9.07 -2.10 -13.92
N PHE A 119 -8.39 -2.26 -12.79
CA PHE A 119 -8.89 -3.02 -11.65
C PHE A 119 -9.28 -2.04 -10.54
N VAL A 120 -10.58 -1.90 -10.31
CA VAL A 120 -11.14 -0.93 -9.37
C VAL A 120 -11.98 -1.66 -8.35
N ILE A 121 -11.70 -1.43 -7.07
CA ILE A 121 -12.35 -2.08 -5.94
C ILE A 121 -13.03 -1.03 -5.08
N ARG A 122 -14.24 -1.35 -4.62
CA ARG A 122 -15.01 -0.50 -3.73
C ARG A 122 -14.41 -0.53 -2.33
N ALA A 123 -14.09 0.64 -1.79
CA ALA A 123 -13.76 0.84 -0.38
C ALA A 123 -15.01 1.24 0.41
N GLY A 124 -14.94 1.34 1.73
CA GLY A 124 -16.00 1.91 2.57
C GLY A 124 -16.39 3.29 2.08
N GLN A 125 -15.39 4.10 1.73
CA GLN A 125 -15.57 5.40 1.08
C GLN A 125 -14.64 5.56 -0.14
N GLY A 126 -15.21 5.91 -1.29
CA GLY A 126 -14.51 5.98 -2.58
C GLY A 126 -14.18 4.62 -3.18
N CYS A 127 -13.23 4.59 -4.12
CA CYS A 127 -12.71 3.35 -4.69
C CYS A 127 -11.19 3.40 -4.81
N VAL A 128 -10.59 2.22 -4.83
CA VAL A 128 -9.16 2.03 -5.01
C VAL A 128 -8.92 1.49 -6.40
N ARG A 129 -8.07 2.16 -7.18
CA ARG A 129 -7.54 1.63 -8.44
C ARG A 129 -6.22 0.94 -8.17
N VAL A 130 -6.20 -0.35 -8.41
CA VAL A 130 -5.01 -1.18 -8.26
C VAL A 130 -4.16 -1.06 -9.52
N LEU A 131 -2.83 -0.98 -9.33
CA LEU A 131 -1.86 -0.82 -10.41
C LEU A 131 -0.91 -2.01 -10.50
N GLU A 132 -0.61 -2.65 -9.37
CA GLU A 132 0.36 -3.74 -9.31
C GLU A 132 0.00 -4.74 -8.20
N VAL A 133 0.06 -6.03 -8.53
CA VAL A 133 -0.39 -7.11 -7.65
C VAL A 133 0.53 -8.32 -7.71
N GLN A 134 0.37 -9.22 -6.76
CA GLN A 134 0.95 -10.56 -6.77
C GLN A 134 -0.07 -11.55 -6.22
N LEU A 135 -0.50 -12.49 -7.06
CA LEU A 135 -1.29 -13.62 -6.60
C LEU A 135 -0.38 -14.64 -5.91
N GLN A 136 -0.93 -15.38 -4.94
CA GLN A 136 -0.23 -16.42 -4.21
C GLN A 136 0.55 -17.36 -5.14
N ASN A 137 1.83 -17.60 -4.82
CA ASN A 137 2.75 -18.42 -5.61
C ASN A 137 3.05 -17.93 -7.04
N HIS A 138 2.63 -16.70 -7.39
CA HIS A 138 2.98 -16.06 -8.66
C HIS A 138 3.97 -14.93 -8.47
N ARG A 139 4.54 -14.45 -9.58
CA ARG A 139 5.38 -13.24 -9.59
C ARG A 139 4.51 -11.99 -9.46
N ARG A 140 5.12 -10.91 -8.95
CA ARG A 140 4.54 -9.56 -8.95
C ARG A 140 4.38 -9.06 -10.40
N LEU A 141 3.22 -8.51 -10.73
CA LEU A 141 2.85 -8.11 -12.08
C LEU A 141 2.07 -6.78 -12.09
N PRO A 142 2.24 -5.97 -13.15
CA PRO A 142 1.32 -4.89 -13.47
C PRO A 142 -0.10 -5.44 -13.64
N VAL A 143 -1.09 -4.69 -13.17
CA VAL A 143 -2.48 -5.16 -13.15
C VAL A 143 -3.04 -5.48 -14.54
N LYS A 144 -2.55 -4.80 -15.58
CA LYS A 144 -2.94 -5.06 -16.97
C LYS A 144 -2.55 -6.48 -17.41
N GLU A 145 -1.35 -6.92 -17.05
CA GLU A 145 -0.88 -8.28 -17.36
C GLU A 145 -1.61 -9.32 -16.52
N PHE A 146 -1.82 -9.01 -15.24
CA PHE A 146 -2.59 -9.86 -14.34
C PHE A 146 -4.01 -10.14 -14.89
N LEU A 147 -4.70 -9.12 -15.38
CA LEU A 147 -6.06 -9.25 -15.95
C LEU A 147 -6.12 -9.98 -17.30
N HIS A 148 -5.00 -10.23 -17.98
CA HIS A 148 -4.99 -11.10 -19.17
C HIS A 148 -5.01 -12.58 -18.81
N GLY A 149 -4.40 -12.97 -17.69
CA GLY A 149 -4.35 -14.36 -17.24
C GLY A 149 -5.40 -14.72 -16.19
N ALA A 150 -5.81 -13.75 -15.36
CA ALA A 150 -6.80 -13.95 -14.31
C ALA A 150 -8.19 -13.53 -14.79
N HIS A 151 -9.11 -14.50 -14.87
CA HIS A 151 -10.52 -14.25 -15.18
C HIS A 151 -11.25 -13.72 -13.95
N ILE A 152 -11.16 -12.41 -13.73
CA ILE A 152 -11.86 -11.68 -12.66
C ILE A 152 -13.08 -10.97 -13.24
N ASN A 153 -14.25 -11.22 -12.65
CA ASN A 153 -15.48 -10.58 -13.05
C ASN A 153 -15.85 -9.41 -12.11
N PRO A 154 -16.35 -8.28 -12.64
CA PRO A 154 -17.01 -7.27 -11.82
C PRO A 154 -18.15 -7.89 -10.99
N GLY A 155 -18.21 -7.55 -9.71
CA GLY A 155 -19.17 -8.12 -8.75
C GLY A 155 -18.57 -9.16 -7.81
N GLU A 156 -17.43 -9.77 -8.16
CA GLU A 156 -16.68 -10.61 -7.23
C GLU A 156 -16.20 -9.79 -6.01
N LYS A 157 -16.07 -10.46 -4.85
CA LYS A 157 -15.69 -9.82 -3.60
C LYS A 157 -14.29 -10.23 -3.18
N LEU A 158 -13.55 -9.25 -2.67
CA LEU A 158 -12.30 -9.44 -1.95
C LEU A 158 -12.57 -9.38 -0.46
N THR A 159 -11.94 -10.28 0.29
CA THR A 159 -12.16 -10.45 1.72
C THR A 159 -10.88 -10.23 2.53
N SER A 160 -11.04 -9.94 3.82
CA SER A 160 -9.95 -9.85 4.79
C SER A 160 -9.49 -11.21 5.33
N GLU A 161 -10.22 -12.28 4.99
CA GLU A 161 -9.97 -13.66 5.42
C GLU A 161 -10.19 -14.62 4.24
N ALA A 162 -9.48 -15.75 4.22
CA ALA A 162 -9.80 -16.84 3.31
C ALA A 162 -11.17 -17.43 3.70
N GLN A 163 -12.06 -17.66 2.74
CA GLN A 163 -13.29 -18.39 2.99
C GLN A 163 -12.87 -19.83 3.31
N GLN A 164 -13.29 -20.35 4.46
CA GLN A 164 -13.07 -21.77 4.74
C GLN A 164 -13.88 -22.58 3.73
N PRO A 165 -13.29 -23.59 3.05
CA PRO A 165 -14.10 -24.50 2.25
C PRO A 165 -15.07 -25.22 3.20
N ASN A 166 -16.36 -25.17 2.87
CA ASN A 166 -17.40 -26.00 3.50
C ASN A 166 -17.09 -27.48 3.34
#